data_AF-A0A356NSU3-F1
#
_entry.id   AF-A0A356NSU3-F1
#
_cell.length_a   1.000
_cell.length_b   1.000
_cell.length_c   1.000
_cell.angle_alpha   90.00
_cell.angle_beta   90.00
_cell.angle_gamma   90.00
#
_symmetry.space_group_name_H-M   'P 1'
#
loop_
_entity.id
_entity.type
_entity.pdbx_description
1 polymer ?
#
loop_
_entity_poly.entity_id
_entity_poly.type
_entity_poly.pdbx_seq_one_letter_code
_entity_poly.pdbx_strand_id
1 'polypeptide(L)'
;IFYSAIPFAFCVNDPQHALAGAFLIFSFVGSGSSFLAFAIIAQKRGISTDQRGKKSFFYLGGLTEGTETIIFLLIVSLMPDYFGVLAWIFGSLCWVTTVTRIRTSLEILQSHQAETTGDDK
;
A
#
# COMPACT_ATOMS: atom_id res chain seq x y z
N ILE A 1 -3.43 -11.09 2.59
CA ILE A 1 -3.89 -12.45 2.21
C ILE A 1 -5.14 -12.37 1.35
N PHE A 2 -6.30 -11.95 1.86
CA PHE A 2 -7.55 -11.91 1.09
C PHE A 2 -7.41 -11.23 -0.29
N TYR A 3 -6.84 -10.02 -0.36
CA TYR A 3 -6.65 -9.31 -1.63
C TYR A 3 -5.75 -10.08 -2.62
N SER A 4 -4.72 -10.78 -2.12
CA SER A 4 -3.80 -11.56 -2.95
C SER A 4 -4.38 -12.89 -3.40
N ALA A 5 -5.38 -13.42 -2.68
CA ALA A 5 -6.01 -14.69 -3.00
C ALA A 5 -6.76 -14.64 -4.34
N ILE A 6 -7.34 -13.49 -4.68
CA ILE A 6 -8.08 -13.32 -5.93
C ILE A 6 -7.13 -13.38 -7.15
N PRO A 7 -6.08 -12.54 -7.29
CA PRO A 7 -5.11 -12.69 -8.39
C PRO A 7 -4.46 -14.07 -8.43
N PHE A 8 -4.20 -14.68 -7.25
CA PHE A 8 -3.66 -16.03 -7.18
C PHE A 8 -4.61 -17.06 -7.82
N ALA A 9 -5.92 -16.97 -7.57
CA ALA A 9 -6.91 -17.83 -8.20
C ALA A 9 -6.91 -17.69 -9.74
N PHE A 10 -6.75 -16.48 -10.26
CA PHE A 10 -6.59 -16.25 -11.71
C PHE A 10 -5.34 -16.93 -12.27
N CYS A 11 -4.20 -16.84 -11.57
CA CYS A 11 -2.96 -17.53 -11.96
C CYS A 11 -3.11 -19.06 -11.96
N VAL A 12 -3.88 -19.61 -11.01
CA VAL A 12 -4.13 -21.06 -10.93
C VAL A 12 -5.08 -21.51 -12.03
N ASN A 13 -6.07 -20.70 -12.36
CA ASN A 13 -7.08 -21.01 -13.37
C ASN A 13 -6.51 -21.00 -14.80
N ASP A 14 -5.66 -20.03 -15.13
CA ASP A 14 -5.05 -19.90 -16.46
C ASP A 14 -3.58 -19.43 -16.38
N PRO A 15 -2.61 -20.21 -16.93
CA PRO A 15 -1.22 -19.79 -17.03
C PRO A 15 -0.99 -18.44 -17.72
N GLN A 16 -1.86 -18.00 -18.62
CA GLN A 16 -1.75 -16.69 -19.29
C GLN A 16 -1.85 -15.52 -18.30
N HIS A 17 -2.54 -15.71 -17.17
CA HIS A 17 -2.68 -14.72 -16.11
C HIS A 17 -1.52 -14.73 -15.12
N ALA A 18 -0.67 -15.76 -15.14
CA ALA A 18 0.31 -16.02 -14.09
C ALA A 18 1.28 -14.85 -13.86
N LEU A 19 1.84 -14.28 -14.93
CA LEU A 19 2.81 -13.19 -14.80
C LEU A 19 2.18 -11.90 -14.27
N ALA A 20 1.05 -11.49 -14.84
CA ALA A 20 0.34 -10.28 -14.44
C ALA A 20 -0.20 -10.40 -13.00
N GLY A 21 -0.73 -11.56 -12.63
CA GLY A 21 -1.20 -11.83 -11.27
C GLY A 21 -0.05 -11.91 -10.25
N ALA A 22 1.08 -12.51 -10.60
CA ALA A 22 2.28 -12.51 -9.75
C ALA A 22 2.80 -11.09 -9.52
N PHE A 23 2.86 -10.26 -10.57
CA PHE A 23 3.23 -8.84 -10.45
C PHE A 23 2.28 -8.06 -9.54
N LEU A 24 0.97 -8.28 -9.67
CA LEU A 24 -0.04 -7.64 -8.83
C LEU A 24 0.10 -8.05 -7.36
N ILE A 25 0.26 -9.35 -7.08
CA ILE A 25 0.51 -9.87 -5.72
C ILE A 25 1.77 -9.22 -5.13
N PHE A 26 2.85 -9.17 -5.90
CA PHE A 26 4.10 -8.54 -5.49
C PHE A 26 3.91 -7.04 -5.17
N SER A 27 3.12 -6.34 -5.97
CA SER A 27 2.80 -4.92 -5.76
C SER A 27 2.01 -4.68 -4.47
N PHE A 28 1.06 -5.57 -4.12
CA PHE A 28 0.34 -5.50 -2.84
C PHE A 28 1.26 -5.64 -1.63
N VAL A 29 2.31 -6.46 -1.72
CA VAL A 29 3.32 -6.58 -0.65
C VAL A 29 4.05 -5.25 -0.44
N GLY A 30 4.44 -4.57 -1.52
CA GLY A 30 5.08 -3.24 -1.44
C GLY A 30 4.18 -2.18 -0.79
N SER A 31 2.91 -2.13 -1.17
CA SER A 31 1.95 -1.16 -0.61
C SER A 31 1.61 -1.43 0.86
N GLY A 32 1.46 -2.70 1.26
CA GLY A 32 1.17 -3.08 2.65
C GLY A 32 2.39 -2.94 3.58
N SER A 33 3.57 -3.34 3.12
CA SER A 33 4.80 -3.27 3.93
C SER A 33 5.24 -1.83 4.21
N SER A 34 5.16 -0.93 3.23
CA SER A 34 5.51 0.49 3.41
C SER A 34 4.64 1.16 4.48
N PHE A 35 3.35 0.85 4.50
CA PHE A 35 2.43 1.33 5.53
C PHE A 35 2.80 0.81 6.93
N LEU A 36 3.06 -0.50 7.04
CA LEU A 36 3.42 -1.11 8.33
C LEU A 36 4.78 -0.60 8.84
N ALA A 37 5.76 -0.44 7.96
CA ALA A 37 7.07 0.09 8.30
C ALA A 37 6.96 1.50 8.90
N PHE A 38 6.19 2.38 8.26
CA PHE A 38 5.93 3.71 8.81
C PHE A 38 5.25 3.65 10.18
N ALA A 39 4.18 2.86 10.33
CA ALA A 39 3.45 2.75 11.59
C ALA A 39 4.35 2.29 12.75
N ILE A 40 5.23 1.30 12.52
CA ILE A 40 6.17 0.81 13.52
C ILE A 40 7.18 1.90 13.91
N ILE A 41 7.77 2.60 12.94
CA ILE A 41 8.78 3.64 13.22
C ILE A 41 8.12 4.84 13.92
N ALA A 42 6.94 5.26 13.48
CA ALA A 42 6.18 6.34 14.09
C ALA A 42 5.83 6.03 15.56
N GLN A 43 5.33 4.83 15.82
CA GLN A 43 5.05 4.37 17.19
C GLN A 43 6.30 4.36 18.06
N LYS A 44 7.44 3.88 17.56
CA LYS A 44 8.71 3.85 18.32
C LYS A 44 9.26 5.24 18.65
N ARG A 45 9.00 6.22 17.79
CA ARG A 45 9.45 7.62 17.98
C ARG A 45 8.47 8.46 18.78
N GLY A 46 7.38 7.88 19.28
CA GLY A 46 6.36 8.63 20.02
C GLY A 46 5.68 9.71 19.18
N ILE A 47 5.76 9.61 17.84
CA ILE A 47 5.08 10.55 16.93
C ILE A 47 3.60 10.36 17.18
N SER A 48 2.96 11.24 17.94
CA SER A 48 1.54 11.22 18.24
C SER A 48 0.86 12.31 17.41
N THR A 49 -0.04 11.96 16.51
CA THR A 49 -0.93 12.94 15.86
C THR A 49 -2.12 13.26 16.77
N ASP A 50 -1.87 13.87 17.93
CA ASP A 50 -2.92 14.29 18.87
C ASP A 50 -3.86 15.36 18.29
N GLN A 51 -3.48 16.03 17.20
CA GLN A 51 -4.34 17.01 16.52
C GLN A 51 -5.42 16.38 15.61
N ARG A 52 -5.44 15.05 15.41
CA ARG A 52 -6.46 14.34 14.60
C ARG A 52 -7.05 13.15 15.36
N GLY A 53 -7.78 13.49 16.42
CA GLY A 53 -8.72 12.71 17.23
C GLY A 53 -8.80 11.19 17.03
N LYS A 54 -8.48 10.43 18.10
CA LYS A 54 -8.95 9.07 18.49
C LYS A 54 -8.99 7.93 17.43
N LYS A 55 -8.62 8.14 16.16
CA LYS A 55 -8.46 7.05 15.20
C LYS A 55 -6.97 6.70 15.12
N SER A 56 -6.63 5.64 15.85
CA SER A 56 -5.31 5.04 16.07
C SER A 56 -4.56 4.55 14.80
N PHE A 57 -4.84 5.07 13.62
CA PHE A 57 -4.11 4.72 12.41
C PHE A 57 -3.37 5.95 11.90
N PHE A 58 -2.04 5.87 11.96
CA PHE A 58 -1.12 6.70 11.18
C PHE A 58 -1.49 6.58 9.69
N TYR A 59 -2.44 7.40 9.25
CA TYR A 59 -3.09 7.25 7.95
C TYR A 59 -2.24 7.93 6.89
N LEU A 60 -1.29 7.18 6.32
CA LEU A 60 -0.72 7.52 5.03
C LEU A 60 -1.72 7.14 3.94
N GLY A 61 -2.51 8.12 3.50
CA GLY A 61 -3.37 7.98 2.33
C GLY A 61 -2.57 7.53 1.10
N GLY A 62 -3.24 6.89 0.15
CA GLY A 62 -2.63 6.40 -1.08
C GLY A 62 -3.59 6.50 -2.25
N LEU A 63 -3.08 6.38 -3.48
CA LEU A 63 -3.93 6.35 -4.67
C LEU A 63 -4.69 5.00 -4.81
N THR A 64 -4.17 3.97 -4.14
CA THR A 64 -4.79 2.64 -4.05
C THR A 64 -5.04 2.28 -2.59
N GLU A 65 -6.20 2.67 -2.06
CA GLU A 65 -6.66 2.29 -0.72
C GLU A 65 -7.51 1.01 -0.78
N GLY A 66 -8.12 0.66 0.36
CA GLY A 66 -8.94 -0.56 0.47
C GLY A 66 -10.16 -0.52 -0.46
N THR A 67 -10.78 0.65 -0.63
CA THR A 67 -11.98 0.80 -1.47
C THR A 67 -11.66 0.62 -2.95
N GLU A 68 -10.64 1.30 -3.49
CA GLU A 68 -10.26 1.11 -4.90
C GLU A 68 -9.81 -0.33 -5.15
N THR A 69 -9.10 -0.95 -4.19
CA THR A 69 -8.69 -2.35 -4.29
C THR A 69 -9.90 -3.28 -4.37
N ILE A 70 -10.91 -3.10 -3.52
CA ILE A 70 -12.13 -3.93 -3.55
C ILE A 70 -12.88 -3.73 -4.87
N ILE A 71 -13.05 -2.50 -5.34
CA ILE A 71 -13.71 -2.21 -6.63
C ILE A 71 -12.95 -2.89 -7.77
N PHE A 72 -11.63 -2.76 -7.81
CA PHE A 72 -10.78 -3.43 -8.79
C PHE A 72 -10.97 -4.96 -8.75
N LEU A 73 -10.95 -5.57 -7.56
CA LEU A 73 -11.13 -7.01 -7.39
C LEU A 73 -12.50 -7.47 -7.90
N LEU A 74 -13.56 -6.71 -7.63
CA LEU A 74 -14.90 -7.00 -8.15
C LEU A 74 -14.93 -6.92 -9.69
N ILE A 75 -14.31 -5.90 -10.29
CA ILE A 75 -14.25 -5.75 -11.75
C ILE A 75 -13.55 -6.94 -12.40
N VAL A 76 -12.36 -7.33 -11.92
CA VAL A 76 -11.63 -8.45 -12.52
C VAL A 76 -12.36 -9.78 -12.30
N SER A 77 -13.07 -9.95 -11.18
CA SER A 77 -13.91 -11.13 -10.93
C SER A 77 -15.13 -11.21 -11.85
N LEU A 78 -15.69 -10.08 -12.28
CA LEU A 78 -16.81 -10.04 -13.23
C LEU A 78 -16.37 -10.13 -14.69
N MET A 79 -15.14 -9.69 -15.00
CA MET A 79 -14.62 -9.57 -16.36
C MET A 79 -13.23 -10.22 -16.47
N PRO A 80 -13.14 -11.57 -16.44
CA PRO A 80 -11.87 -12.29 -16.33
C PRO A 80 -10.93 -12.07 -17.52
N ASP A 81 -11.48 -11.87 -18.73
CA ASP A 81 -10.69 -11.65 -19.95
C ASP A 81 -9.77 -10.42 -19.88
N TYR A 82 -10.14 -9.43 -19.07
CA TYR A 82 -9.38 -8.18 -18.90
C TYR A 82 -8.37 -8.24 -17.75
N PHE A 83 -8.31 -9.34 -17.01
CA PHE A 83 -7.47 -9.48 -15.81
C PHE A 83 -6.02 -9.08 -16.07
N GLY A 84 -5.40 -9.55 -17.16
CA GLY A 84 -3.99 -9.30 -17.43
C GLY A 84 -3.65 -7.81 -17.55
N VAL A 85 -4.42 -7.06 -18.35
CA VAL A 85 -4.23 -5.62 -18.55
C VAL A 85 -4.52 -4.85 -17.26
N LEU A 86 -5.64 -5.17 -16.60
CA LEU A 86 -6.04 -4.49 -15.36
C LEU A 86 -5.04 -4.74 -14.23
N ALA A 87 -4.47 -5.94 -14.13
CA ALA A 87 -3.46 -6.28 -13.13
C ALA A 87 -2.16 -5.50 -13.32
N TRP A 88 -1.71 -5.27 -14.56
CA TRP A 88 -0.58 -4.40 -14.84
C TRP A 88 -0.85 -2.96 -14.44
N ILE A 89 -2.00 -2.40 -14.85
CA ILE A 89 -2.39 -1.02 -14.51
C ILE A 89 -2.47 -0.84 -13.00
N PHE A 90 -3.24 -1.69 -12.32
CA PHE A 90 -3.45 -1.56 -10.88
C PHE A 90 -2.16 -1.83 -10.09
N GLY A 91 -1.37 -2.83 -10.50
CA GLY A 91 -0.06 -3.09 -9.91
C GLY A 91 0.87 -1.88 -10.02
N SER A 92 0.95 -1.23 -11.19
CA SER A 92 1.72 0.02 -11.36
C SER A 92 1.22 1.16 -10.47
N LEU A 93 -0.09 1.30 -10.28
CA LEU A 93 -0.65 2.29 -9.34
C LEU A 93 -0.27 1.97 -7.89
N CYS A 94 -0.22 0.69 -7.50
CA CYS A 94 0.28 0.28 -6.19
C CYS A 94 1.75 0.68 -6.01
N TRP A 95 2.60 0.57 -7.03
CA TRP A 95 3.98 1.05 -6.97
C TRP A 95 4.08 2.56 -6.77
N VAL A 96 3.27 3.34 -7.48
CA VAL A 96 3.18 4.80 -7.29
C VAL A 96 2.79 5.13 -5.84
N THR A 97 1.80 4.41 -5.29
CA THR A 97 1.39 4.54 -3.88
C THR A 97 2.54 4.20 -2.94
N THR A 98 3.24 3.08 -3.15
CA THR A 98 4.39 2.67 -2.33
C THR A 98 5.48 3.73 -2.32
N VAL A 99 5.90 4.23 -3.48
CA VAL A 99 6.94 5.25 -3.58
C VAL A 99 6.52 6.55 -2.89
N THR A 100 5.27 6.99 -3.11
CA THR A 100 4.73 8.21 -2.48
C THR A 100 4.72 8.07 -0.97
N ARG A 101 4.23 6.92 -0.45
CA ARG A 101 4.23 6.63 0.99
C ARG A 101 5.61 6.64 1.59
N ILE A 102 6.60 6.00 0.94
CA ILE A 102 7.98 5.99 1.43
C ILE A 102 8.53 7.41 1.49
N ARG A 103 8.35 8.23 0.45
CA ARG A 103 8.81 9.63 0.44
C ARG A 103 8.19 10.45 1.57
N THR A 104 6.86 10.45 1.68
CA THR A 104 6.16 11.16 2.76
C THR A 104 6.55 10.65 4.15
N SER A 105 6.74 9.33 4.29
CA SER A 105 7.22 8.75 5.55
C SER A 105 8.60 9.28 5.92
N LEU A 106 9.55 9.31 4.98
CA LEU A 106 10.90 9.80 5.23
C LEU A 106 10.90 11.28 5.62
N GLU A 107 10.10 12.11 4.94
CA GLU A 107 9.96 13.54 5.28
C GLU A 107 9.44 13.74 6.71
N ILE A 108 8.36 13.06 7.09
CA ILE A 108 7.79 13.12 8.45
C ILE A 108 8.80 12.65 9.51
N LEU A 109 9.53 11.58 9.19
CA LEU A 109 10.50 11.01 10.13
C LEU A 109 11.74 11.91 10.30
N GLN A 110 12.16 12.60 9.25
CA GLN A 110 13.28 13.56 9.29
C GLN A 110 12.90 14.84 10.02
N SER A 111 11.71 15.39 9.77
CA SER A 111 11.24 16.61 10.45
C SER A 111 11.16 16.41 11.96
N HIS A 112 10.63 15.27 12.40
CA HIS A 112 10.52 14.96 13.83
C HIS A 112 11.88 14.69 14.50
N GLN A 113 12.85 14.15 13.75
CA GLN A 113 14.22 13.99 14.24
C GLN A 113 14.93 15.34 14.41
N ALA A 114 14.67 16.31 13.52
CA ALA A 114 15.23 17.66 13.65
C ALA A 114 14.65 18.41 14.87
N GLU A 115 13.34 18.29 15.13
CA GLU A 115 12.70 18.87 16.32
C GLU A 115 13.28 18.28 17.61
N THR A 116 13.36 16.95 17.72
CA THR A 116 13.90 16.28 18.92
C THR A 116 15.39 16.52 19.15
N THR A 117 16.18 16.82 18.12
CA THR A 117 17.62 17.13 18.27
C THR A 117 17.87 18.62 18.56
N GLY A 118 16.91 19.50 18.24
CA GLY A 118 17.00 20.94 18.48
C GLY A 118 16.65 21.37 19.91
N ASP A 119 15.86 20.57 20.63
CA ASP A 119 15.44 20.82 22.02
C ASP A 119 16.51 20.44 23.06
N ASP A 120 17.60 19.77 22.62
CA ASP A 120 18.71 19.32 23.46
C ASP A 120 19.90 20.32 23.47
N LYS A 121 19.67 21.57 23.07
CA LYS A 121 20.63 22.70 23.10
C LYS A 121 20.04 23.92 23.80
#